data_AF-A0A2W4N9W0-F1
#
_entry.id   AF-A0A2W4N9W0-F1
#
_cell.length_a   1.000
_cell.length_b   1.000
_cell.length_c   1.000
_cell.angle_alpha   90.00
_cell.angle_beta   90.00
_cell.angle_gamma   90.00
#
_symmetry.space_group_name_H-M   'P 1'
#
loop_
_entity.id
_entity.type
_entity.pdbx_description
1 polymer ?
#
loop_
_entity_poly.entity_id
_entity_poly.type
_entity_poly.pdbx_seq_one_letter_code
_entity_poly.pdbx_strand_id
1 'polypeptide(L)'
;VAVGVLSARPGRVTVASLGREGGLGLSIGSLVELTDDDRDLAGEPGPLFTIADIDSLDMVVSLEGDGAGEIAADAAFHPLLRRWDGYGEMRAGAPIALEDGIQVQFSPGEYRSGDYWLLPARTNGGGLLWPRDAEGRPAALPPHGIVRHYAPLATISAGRAITDLRCTISPIGCDEDRDGRQ
;
A
#
# COMPACT_ATOMS: atom_id res chain seq x y z
N VAL A 1 -1.65 9.61 7.02
CA VAL A 1 -0.87 10.65 6.27
C VAL A 1 0.41 10.01 5.76
N ALA A 2 0.96 10.43 4.62
CA ALA A 2 2.27 9.99 4.15
C ALA A 2 3.11 11.20 3.75
N VAL A 3 4.38 11.21 4.12
CA VAL A 3 5.32 12.28 3.79
C VAL A 3 6.56 11.71 3.12
N GLY A 4 7.17 12.46 2.21
CA GLY A 4 8.41 12.06 1.56
C GLY A 4 9.58 11.99 2.55
N VAL A 5 10.43 10.98 2.37
CA VAL A 5 11.69 10.82 3.10
C VAL A 5 12.84 11.32 2.21
N LEU A 6 13.64 12.25 2.73
CA LEU A 6 14.79 12.82 2.04
C LEU A 6 16.07 12.04 2.30
N SER A 7 16.20 11.50 3.51
CA SER A 7 17.29 10.60 3.89
C SER A 7 16.90 9.78 5.11
N ALA A 8 17.49 8.60 5.23
CA ALA A 8 17.29 7.74 6.39
C ALA A 8 18.63 7.20 6.87
N ARG A 9 18.81 7.18 8.19
CA ARG A 9 19.95 6.60 8.89
C ARG A 9 19.44 5.86 10.12
N PRO A 10 20.26 5.02 10.77
CA PRO A 10 19.84 4.28 11.95
C PRO A 10 19.06 5.13 12.96
N GLY A 11 17.80 4.76 13.19
CA GLY A 11 16.86 5.38 14.13
C GLY A 11 16.37 6.79 13.76
N ARG A 12 16.77 7.38 12.63
CA ARG A 12 16.42 8.76 12.28
C ARG A 12 16.13 8.93 10.80
N VAL A 13 15.02 9.60 10.51
CA VAL A 13 14.55 9.85 9.15
C VAL A 13 14.37 11.35 8.95
N THR A 14 14.99 11.91 7.93
CA THR A 14 14.75 13.31 7.52
C THR A 14 13.59 13.32 6.54
N VAL A 15 12.55 14.11 6.81
CA VAL A 15 11.31 14.14 6.03
C VAL A 15 11.14 15.46 5.30
N ALA A 16 10.41 15.45 4.19
CA ALA A 16 10.12 16.64 3.39
C ALA A 16 9.08 17.57 4.05
N SER A 17 8.21 17.03 4.90
CA SER A 17 7.23 17.79 5.70
C SER A 17 6.80 16.97 6.93
N LEU A 18 6.20 17.61 7.94
CA LEU A 18 5.54 16.92 9.06
C LEU A 18 4.06 16.63 8.78
N GLY A 19 3.56 16.96 7.59
CA GLY A 19 2.15 16.87 7.26
C GLY A 19 1.34 18.07 7.78
N ARG A 20 0.04 17.85 8.02
CA ARG A 20 -0.90 18.92 8.39
C ARG A 20 -0.92 19.12 9.90
N GLU A 21 -0.99 20.38 10.32
CA GLU A 21 -1.11 20.76 11.74
C GLU A 21 -2.37 20.18 12.41
N GLY A 22 -2.35 20.11 13.75
CA GLY A 22 -3.51 19.74 14.57
C GLY A 22 -3.76 18.24 14.70
N GLY A 23 -2.70 17.43 14.79
CA GLY A 23 -2.77 15.98 15.02
C GLY A 23 -3.06 15.14 13.76
N LEU A 24 -3.20 15.78 12.61
CA LEU A 24 -3.40 15.11 11.30
C LEU A 24 -2.07 14.77 10.59
N GLY A 25 -0.97 15.32 11.08
CA GLY A 25 0.39 15.10 10.62
C GLY A 25 1.13 14.02 11.42
N LEU A 26 2.44 13.97 11.26
CA LEU A 26 3.31 13.15 12.09
C LEU A 26 3.30 13.68 13.52
N SER A 27 3.12 12.80 14.49
CA SER A 27 3.07 13.16 15.92
C SER A 27 3.82 12.10 16.74
N ILE A 28 4.50 12.54 17.79
CA ILE A 28 5.17 11.64 18.75
C ILE A 28 4.17 10.58 19.25
N GLY A 29 4.61 9.33 19.33
CA GLY A 29 3.81 8.16 19.69
C GLY A 29 3.00 7.56 18.54
N SER A 30 2.98 8.17 17.35
CA SER A 30 2.27 7.58 16.20
C SER A 30 3.02 6.38 15.64
N LEU A 31 2.26 5.38 15.20
CA LEU A 31 2.77 4.28 14.39
C LEU A 31 3.04 4.77 12.97
N VAL A 32 4.18 4.39 12.42
CA VAL A 32 4.59 4.71 11.05
C VAL A 32 5.18 3.52 10.33
N GLU A 33 4.90 3.41 9.04
CA GLU A 33 5.52 2.49 8.09
C GLU A 33 6.51 3.26 7.24
N LEU A 34 7.73 2.72 7.09
CA LEU A 34 8.67 3.18 6.08
C LEU A 34 8.53 2.30 4.83
N THR A 35 8.07 2.88 3.72
CA THR A 35 7.92 2.19 2.43
C THR A 35 8.62 2.97 1.32
N ASP A 36 8.71 2.39 0.13
CA ASP A 36 9.27 2.95 -1.10
C ASP A 36 8.59 2.33 -2.33
N ASP A 37 8.93 2.82 -3.52
CA ASP A 37 8.36 2.34 -4.77
C ASP A 37 8.61 0.84 -4.98
N ASP A 38 9.79 0.32 -4.62
CA ASP A 38 10.15 -1.08 -4.83
C ASP A 38 9.29 -2.02 -3.98
N ARG A 39 9.09 -1.70 -2.70
CA ARG A 39 8.19 -2.45 -1.82
C ARG A 39 6.74 -2.37 -2.27
N ASP A 40 6.27 -1.17 -2.60
CA ASP A 40 4.92 -0.96 -3.09
C ASP A 40 4.70 -1.76 -4.40
N LEU A 41 5.70 -1.79 -5.30
CA LEU A 41 5.69 -2.57 -6.54
C LEU A 41 5.87 -4.08 -6.32
N ALA A 42 6.54 -4.53 -5.27
CA ALA A 42 6.64 -5.93 -4.91
C ALA A 42 5.39 -6.43 -4.14
N GLY A 43 4.59 -5.52 -3.60
CA GLY A 43 3.52 -5.84 -2.66
C GLY A 43 4.08 -6.31 -1.31
N GLU A 44 5.26 -5.84 -0.93
CA GLU A 44 5.90 -6.16 0.34
C GLU A 44 5.57 -5.07 1.37
N PRO A 45 5.16 -5.43 2.59
CA PRO A 45 4.91 -4.44 3.63
C PRO A 45 6.23 -3.80 4.09
N GLY A 46 6.18 -2.51 4.43
CA GLY A 46 7.30 -1.83 5.07
C GLY A 46 7.43 -2.20 6.55
N PRO A 47 8.61 -2.03 7.16
CA PRO A 47 8.76 -2.12 8.61
C PRO A 47 7.95 -1.04 9.33
N LEU A 48 7.41 -1.40 10.49
CA LEU A 48 6.64 -0.51 11.36
C LEU A 48 7.50 -0.02 12.53
N PHE A 49 7.39 1.27 12.82
CA PHE A 49 8.07 1.94 13.92
C PHE A 49 7.11 2.85 14.67
N THR A 50 7.50 3.25 15.88
CA THR A 50 6.84 4.33 16.61
C THR A 50 7.71 5.59 16.52
N ILE A 51 7.07 6.75 16.39
CA ILE A 51 7.80 8.03 16.47
C ILE A 51 8.14 8.33 17.93
N ALA A 52 9.42 8.32 18.27
CA ALA A 52 9.92 8.65 19.61
C ALA A 52 10.06 10.16 19.82
N ASP A 53 10.51 10.89 18.80
CA ASP A 53 10.79 12.33 18.87
C ASP A 53 10.71 13.00 17.49
N ILE A 54 10.47 14.31 17.48
CA ILE A 54 10.42 15.12 16.25
C ILE A 54 11.20 16.42 16.47
N ASP A 55 12.26 16.60 15.68
CA ASP A 55 12.93 17.88 15.49
C ASP A 55 12.28 18.60 14.30
N SER A 56 11.46 19.62 14.59
CA SER A 56 10.73 20.37 13.57
C SER A 56 11.57 21.42 12.86
N LEU A 57 12.74 21.78 13.38
CA LEU A 57 13.64 22.74 12.73
C LEU A 57 14.44 22.03 11.63
N ASP A 58 14.98 20.85 11.96
CA ASP A 58 15.79 20.05 11.04
C ASP A 58 14.95 19.04 10.23
N MET A 59 13.64 18.95 10.50
CA MET A 59 12.71 18.00 9.87
C MET A 59 13.13 16.54 10.07
N VAL A 60 13.59 16.21 11.27
CA VAL A 60 14.08 14.87 11.62
C VAL A 60 13.13 14.19 12.58
N VAL A 61 12.73 12.98 12.20
CA VAL A 61 11.89 12.09 12.99
C VAL A 61 12.76 10.98 13.57
N SER A 62 12.75 10.82 14.89
CA SER A 62 13.42 9.71 15.56
C SER A 62 12.44 8.54 15.69
N LEU A 63 12.87 7.36 15.27
CA LEU A 63 12.06 6.15 15.21
C LEU A 63 12.57 5.12 16.21
N GLU A 64 11.64 4.43 16.85
CA GLU A 64 11.91 3.30 17.75
C GLU A 64 11.12 2.05 17.33
N GLY A 65 11.64 0.88 17.70
CA GLY A 65 11.09 -0.42 17.32
C GLY A 65 12.16 -1.37 16.79
N ASP A 66 11.78 -2.61 16.56
CA ASP A 66 12.67 -3.63 16.02
C ASP A 66 13.12 -3.24 14.60
N GLY A 67 14.44 -3.29 14.36
CA GLY A 67 15.03 -2.90 13.07
C GLY A 67 15.24 -1.40 12.91
N ALA A 68 14.92 -0.54 13.90
CA ALA A 68 15.13 0.90 13.79
C ALA A 68 16.61 1.26 13.54
N GLY A 69 17.54 0.49 14.13
CA GLY A 69 18.98 0.64 13.92
C GLY A 69 19.49 0.22 12.53
N GLU A 70 18.63 -0.42 11.72
CA GLU A 70 18.97 -0.95 10.40
C GLU A 70 18.28 -0.18 9.27
N ILE A 71 17.58 0.91 9.62
CA ILE A 71 16.89 1.76 8.66
C ILE A 71 17.88 2.32 7.64
N ALA A 72 17.58 2.06 6.37
CA ALA A 72 18.20 2.67 5.22
C ALA A 72 17.11 2.93 4.17
N ALA A 73 17.23 4.02 3.43
CA ALA A 73 16.32 4.36 2.34
C ALA A 73 17.14 4.94 1.19
N ASP A 74 16.86 4.47 -0.02
CA ASP A 74 17.44 5.01 -1.24
C ASP A 74 16.45 6.01 -1.86
N ALA A 75 16.87 7.27 -1.95
CA ALA A 75 16.05 8.35 -2.48
C ALA A 75 15.61 8.12 -3.94
N ALA A 76 16.31 7.26 -4.69
CA ALA A 76 15.94 6.88 -6.05
C ALA A 76 14.59 6.13 -6.12
N PHE A 77 14.15 5.53 -5.01
CA PHE A 77 12.88 4.79 -4.91
C PHE A 77 11.80 5.57 -4.15
N HIS A 78 11.94 6.90 -4.03
CA HIS A 78 10.94 7.81 -3.45
C HIS A 78 10.36 7.34 -2.10
N PRO A 79 11.21 7.13 -1.08
CA PRO A 79 10.75 6.59 0.20
C PRO A 79 9.72 7.49 0.87
N LEU A 80 8.74 6.87 1.52
CA LEU A 80 7.64 7.51 2.22
C LEU A 80 7.59 7.04 3.68
N LEU A 81 7.33 7.98 4.59
CA LEU A 81 6.95 7.68 5.96
C LEU A 81 5.43 7.83 6.10
N ARG A 82 4.72 6.70 6.19
CA ARG A 82 3.27 6.63 6.26
C ARG A 82 2.82 6.43 7.72
N ARG A 83 2.07 7.39 8.26
CA ARG A 83 1.42 7.27 9.57
C ARG A 83 0.17 6.42 9.51
N TRP A 84 0.06 5.52 10.46
CA TRP A 84 -1.08 4.65 10.74
C TRP A 84 -1.72 5.05 12.08
N ASP A 85 -3.05 4.99 12.15
CA ASP A 85 -3.80 5.25 13.39
C ASP A 85 -3.88 3.99 14.30
N GLY A 86 -3.55 2.81 13.76
CA GLY A 86 -3.48 1.57 14.52
C GLY A 86 -3.14 0.36 13.65
N TYR A 87 -2.99 -0.80 14.29
CA TYR A 87 -2.82 -2.10 13.64
C TYR A 87 -3.51 -3.18 14.47
N GLY A 88 -3.75 -4.34 13.86
CA GLY A 88 -4.38 -5.45 14.55
C GLY A 88 -4.26 -6.75 13.75
N GLU A 89 -4.52 -7.86 14.43
CA GLU A 89 -4.60 -9.15 13.75
C GLU A 89 -5.89 -9.23 12.93
N MET A 90 -5.75 -9.55 11.65
CA MET A 90 -6.89 -9.90 10.83
C MET A 90 -7.39 -11.29 11.19
N ARG A 91 -8.64 -11.39 11.62
CA ARG A 91 -9.31 -12.66 11.93
C ARG A 91 -10.56 -12.81 11.07
N ALA A 92 -10.47 -13.66 10.05
CA ALA A 92 -11.62 -13.97 9.20
C ALA A 92 -12.73 -14.66 10.02
N GLY A 93 -13.98 -14.30 9.73
CA GLY A 93 -15.17 -14.84 10.36
C GLY A 93 -15.56 -14.21 11.70
N ALA A 94 -14.77 -13.28 12.25
CA ALA A 94 -15.09 -12.58 13.49
C ALA A 94 -15.13 -11.05 13.30
N PRO A 95 -16.05 -10.34 13.98
CA PRO A 95 -16.01 -8.88 14.01
C PRO A 95 -14.74 -8.36 14.68
N ILE A 96 -14.13 -7.35 14.07
CA ILE A 96 -13.01 -6.57 14.59
C ILE A 96 -13.56 -5.18 14.89
N ALA A 97 -13.39 -4.74 16.13
CA ALA A 97 -13.76 -3.40 16.54
C ALA A 97 -12.71 -2.40 16.04
N LEU A 98 -13.20 -1.32 15.42
CA LEU A 98 -12.44 -0.12 15.13
C LEU A 98 -12.90 0.98 16.12
N GLU A 99 -12.69 2.23 15.76
CA GLU A 99 -13.08 3.40 16.56
C GLU A 99 -14.57 3.74 16.40
N ASP A 100 -15.10 4.58 17.30
CA ASP A 100 -16.46 5.14 17.26
C ASP A 100 -17.60 4.10 17.10
N GLY A 101 -17.39 2.89 17.64
CA GLY A 101 -18.36 1.79 17.57
C GLY A 101 -18.47 1.13 16.20
N ILE A 102 -17.57 1.45 15.26
CA ILE A 102 -17.49 0.80 13.96
C ILE A 102 -16.89 -0.60 14.14
N GLN A 103 -17.49 -1.58 13.46
CA GLN A 103 -16.95 -2.94 13.39
C GLN A 103 -16.86 -3.37 11.94
N VAL A 104 -15.80 -4.10 11.62
CA VAL A 104 -15.61 -4.74 10.31
C VAL A 104 -15.48 -6.24 10.50
N GLN A 105 -15.96 -7.01 9.53
CA GLN A 105 -15.80 -8.46 9.53
C GLN A 105 -15.29 -8.88 8.15
N PHE A 106 -14.23 -9.67 8.16
CA PHE A 106 -13.65 -10.26 6.96
C PHE A 106 -14.21 -11.66 6.76
N SER A 107 -14.62 -12.00 5.55
CA SER A 107 -15.00 -13.38 5.21
C SER A 107 -13.75 -14.28 5.14
N PRO A 108 -13.87 -15.62 5.26
CA PRO A 108 -12.76 -16.50 4.92
C PRO A 108 -12.29 -16.26 3.48
N GLY A 109 -10.99 -16.10 3.27
CA GLY A 109 -10.43 -15.78 1.96
C GLY A 109 -8.93 -15.51 1.99
N GLU A 110 -8.39 -15.18 0.82
CA GLU A 110 -7.01 -14.72 0.68
C GLU A 110 -6.96 -13.21 0.82
N TYR A 111 -6.04 -12.73 1.65
CA TYR A 111 -5.78 -11.32 1.90
C TYR A 111 -4.31 -11.05 1.66
N ARG A 112 -4.01 -9.99 0.91
CA ARG A 112 -2.66 -9.64 0.50
C ARG A 112 -2.30 -8.25 1.03
N SER A 113 -1.01 -8.03 1.27
CA SER A 113 -0.49 -6.70 1.50
C SER A 113 -0.90 -5.76 0.35
N GLY A 114 -1.40 -4.58 0.71
CA GLY A 114 -1.95 -3.61 -0.23
C GLY A 114 -3.44 -3.76 -0.53
N ASP A 115 -4.12 -4.81 -0.05
CA ASP A 115 -5.58 -4.85 -0.06
C ASP A 115 -6.13 -3.76 0.87
N TYR A 116 -7.05 -2.93 0.38
CA TYR A 116 -7.65 -1.86 1.18
C TYR A 116 -9.13 -1.67 0.88
N TRP A 117 -9.84 -1.02 1.80
CA TRP A 117 -11.25 -0.66 1.64
C TRP A 117 -11.41 0.82 1.98
N LEU A 118 -12.20 1.54 1.17
CA LEU A 118 -12.53 2.94 1.44
C LEU A 118 -14.02 3.05 1.75
N LEU A 119 -14.33 3.48 2.97
CA LEU A 119 -15.68 3.65 3.49
C LEU A 119 -15.86 5.10 3.92
N PRO A 120 -16.50 5.95 3.10
CA PRO A 120 -16.67 7.36 3.45
C PRO A 120 -17.59 7.55 4.65
N ALA A 121 -17.23 8.44 5.56
CA ALA A 121 -18.09 8.88 6.66
C ALA A 121 -18.50 10.34 6.48
N ARG A 122 -19.74 10.69 6.83
CA ARG A 122 -20.25 12.08 6.78
C ARG A 122 -20.58 12.62 8.17
N THR A 123 -20.08 13.82 8.46
CA THR A 123 -20.16 14.48 9.78
C THR A 123 -21.50 15.11 10.13
N ASN A 124 -22.43 15.27 9.18
CA ASN A 124 -23.74 15.91 9.41
C ASN A 124 -24.92 14.92 9.25
N GLY A 125 -24.96 13.88 10.10
CA GLY A 125 -26.05 12.91 10.16
C GLY A 125 -26.08 11.85 9.03
N GLY A 126 -25.13 11.91 8.09
CA GLY A 126 -25.04 10.94 6.99
C GLY A 126 -24.42 9.59 7.37
N GLY A 127 -23.76 9.53 8.53
CA GLY A 127 -23.15 8.30 9.04
C GLY A 127 -22.10 7.70 8.10
N LEU A 128 -21.85 6.40 8.27
CA LEU A 128 -20.98 5.61 7.41
C LEU A 128 -21.73 5.26 6.11
N LEU A 129 -21.15 5.63 4.96
CA LEU A 129 -21.68 5.31 3.65
C LEU A 129 -21.28 3.88 3.26
N TRP A 130 -21.97 2.90 3.85
CA TRP A 130 -21.77 1.49 3.56
C TRP A 130 -22.78 0.98 2.51
N PRO A 131 -22.35 0.36 1.39
CA PRO A 131 -23.25 -0.23 0.39
C PRO A 131 -24.15 -1.32 0.98
N ARG A 132 -25.45 -1.30 0.70
CA ARG A 132 -26.39 -2.26 1.27
C ARG A 132 -26.80 -3.33 0.25
N ASP A 133 -27.04 -4.55 0.72
CA ASP A 133 -27.62 -5.64 -0.07
C ASP A 133 -29.13 -5.43 -0.30
N ALA A 134 -29.78 -6.37 -0.99
CA ALA A 134 -31.22 -6.31 -1.28
C ALA A 134 -32.10 -6.33 -0.01
N GLU A 135 -31.58 -6.88 1.09
CA GLU A 135 -32.24 -6.94 2.40
C GLU A 135 -31.90 -5.72 3.28
N GLY A 136 -31.14 -4.75 2.75
CA GLY A 136 -30.75 -3.54 3.47
C GLY A 136 -29.65 -3.75 4.50
N ARG A 137 -28.95 -4.89 4.51
CA ARG A 137 -27.80 -5.16 5.40
C ARG A 137 -26.51 -4.60 4.78
N PRO A 138 -25.48 -4.28 5.59
CA PRO A 138 -24.16 -3.95 5.06
C PRO A 138 -23.65 -5.07 4.14
N ALA A 139 -23.38 -4.74 2.87
CA ALA A 139 -22.87 -5.70 1.89
C ALA A 139 -21.38 -5.96 2.09
N ALA A 140 -20.93 -7.19 1.89
CA ALA A 140 -19.51 -7.50 1.81
C ALA A 140 -18.91 -6.85 0.55
N LEU A 141 -17.73 -6.24 0.67
CA LEU A 141 -17.03 -5.58 -0.43
C LEU A 141 -15.72 -6.30 -0.72
N PRO A 142 -15.36 -6.51 -2.01
CA PRO A 142 -14.02 -6.96 -2.35
C PRO A 142 -12.99 -5.87 -1.98
N PRO A 143 -11.72 -6.23 -1.73
CA PRO A 143 -10.68 -5.22 -1.58
C PRO A 143 -10.58 -4.37 -2.84
N HIS A 144 -10.30 -3.09 -2.63
CA HIS A 144 -9.83 -2.20 -3.68
C HIS A 144 -8.34 -2.42 -3.90
N GLY A 145 -7.83 -1.91 -5.02
CA GLY A 145 -6.41 -1.87 -5.33
C GLY A 145 -6.08 -2.52 -6.67
N ILE A 146 -4.79 -2.73 -6.88
CA ILE A 146 -4.26 -3.24 -8.15
C ILE A 146 -4.34 -4.77 -8.13
N VAL A 147 -5.09 -5.33 -9.07
CA VAL A 147 -5.06 -6.78 -9.32
C VAL A 147 -3.75 -7.11 -10.03
N ARG A 148 -2.87 -7.83 -9.34
CA ARG A 148 -1.56 -8.24 -9.87
C ARG A 148 -1.68 -9.55 -10.65
N HIS A 149 -1.25 -9.52 -11.90
CA HIS A 149 -1.08 -10.69 -12.73
C HIS A 149 0.40 -10.88 -13.04
N TYR A 150 0.92 -12.08 -12.79
CA TYR A 150 2.30 -12.44 -13.13
C TYR A 150 2.29 -13.33 -14.38
N ALA A 151 3.16 -13.02 -15.33
CA ALA A 151 3.41 -13.85 -16.50
C ALA A 151 4.90 -14.20 -16.55
N PRO A 152 5.27 -15.49 -16.65
CA PRO A 152 6.67 -15.86 -16.77
C PRO A 152 7.25 -15.27 -18.06
N LEU A 153 8.41 -14.63 -17.98
CA LEU A 153 9.08 -14.05 -19.14
C LEU A 153 9.98 -15.07 -19.83
N ALA A 154 10.75 -15.84 -19.06
CA ALA A 154 11.61 -16.89 -19.57
C ALA A 154 11.99 -17.90 -18.48
N THR A 155 12.46 -19.08 -18.88
CA THR A 155 13.22 -19.98 -17.99
C THR A 155 14.70 -19.97 -18.38
N ILE A 156 15.57 -20.14 -17.38
CA ILE A 156 17.03 -20.25 -17.55
C ILE A 156 17.45 -21.62 -17.04
N SER A 157 18.02 -22.45 -17.90
CA SER A 157 18.50 -23.80 -17.54
C SER A 157 20.01 -23.82 -17.24
N ALA A 158 20.48 -24.92 -16.64
CA ALA A 158 21.91 -25.15 -16.42
C ALA A 158 22.65 -25.11 -17.77
N GLY A 159 23.57 -24.14 -17.92
CA GLY A 159 24.19 -23.80 -19.20
C GLY A 159 23.78 -22.43 -19.77
N ARG A 160 22.94 -21.65 -19.06
CA ARG A 160 22.45 -20.32 -19.47
C ARG A 160 21.59 -20.33 -20.74
N ALA A 161 20.99 -21.46 -21.10
CA ALA A 161 20.01 -21.47 -22.17
C ALA A 161 18.72 -20.78 -21.71
N ILE A 162 18.23 -19.85 -22.52
CA ILE A 162 17.05 -19.03 -22.25
C ILE A 162 15.91 -19.54 -23.12
N THR A 163 14.81 -19.94 -22.49
CA THR A 163 13.55 -20.28 -23.19
C THR A 163 12.57 -19.14 -22.98
N ASP A 164 12.19 -18.43 -24.05
CA ASP A 164 11.18 -17.38 -24.00
C ASP A 164 9.80 -17.97 -23.69
N LEU A 165 9.11 -17.39 -22.71
CA LEU A 165 7.77 -17.80 -22.27
C LEU A 165 6.73 -16.69 -22.50
N ARG A 166 7.13 -15.56 -23.08
CA ARG A 166 6.22 -14.47 -23.37
C ARG A 166 5.19 -14.90 -24.43
N CYS A 167 3.92 -14.71 -24.12
CA CYS A 167 2.86 -14.73 -25.12
C CYS A 167 3.00 -13.48 -26.00
N THR A 168 3.65 -13.59 -27.15
CA THR A 168 3.78 -12.48 -28.10
C THR A 168 2.48 -12.26 -28.87
N ILE A 169 2.01 -11.02 -28.90
CA ILE A 169 0.92 -10.63 -29.81
C ILE A 169 1.58 -10.31 -31.16
N SER A 170 1.19 -11.03 -32.22
CA SER A 170 1.65 -10.72 -33.57
C SER A 170 1.22 -9.30 -33.95
N PRO A 171 2.06 -8.50 -34.64
CA PRO A 171 1.63 -7.23 -35.19
C PRO A 171 0.35 -7.42 -36.01
N ILE A 172 -0.63 -6.54 -35.82
CA ILE A 172 -1.80 -6.50 -36.69
C ILE A 172 -1.27 -6.10 -38.07
N GLY A 173 -1.27 -7.04 -39.02
CA GLY A 173 -0.87 -6.77 -40.39
C GLY A 173 -1.78 -5.70 -41.00
N CYS A 174 -1.21 -4.82 -41.81
CA CYS A 174 -2.01 -3.98 -42.69
C CYS A 174 -2.68 -4.90 -43.73
N ASP A 175 -4.01 -4.81 -43.84
CA ASP A 175 -4.77 -5.45 -44.91
C ASP A 175 -4.38 -4.74 -46.20
N GLU A 176 -3.47 -5.32 -46.99
CA GLU A 176 -3.23 -4.86 -48.35
C GLU A 176 -4.45 -5.26 -49.18
N ASP A 177 -5.21 -4.25 -49.58
CA ASP A 177 -6.35 -4.31 -50.49
C ASP A 177 -6.25 -5.47 -51.48
N ARG A 178 -7.28 -6.32 -51.48
CA ARG A 178 -7.61 -7.19 -52.59
C ARG A 178 -7.88 -6.33 -53.83
N ASP A 179 -6.86 -6.05 -54.61
CA ASP A 179 -7.00 -5.59 -55.99
C ASP A 179 -7.47 -6.77 -56.85
N GLY A 180 -8.77 -7.04 -56.78
CA GLY A 180 -9.47 -8.04 -57.58
C GLY A 180 -10.17 -7.41 -58.77
N ARG A 181 -9.41 -6.89 -59.75
CA ARG A 181 -9.94 -6.71 -61.12
C ARG A 181 -10.04 -8.06 -61.82
N GLN A 182 -11.25 -8.40 -62.25
CA GLN A 182 -11.52 -9.00 -63.56
C GLN A 182 -12.67 -8.23 -64.21
#